data_AF-A0A2R6HQD7-F1
#
_entry.id   AF-A0A2R6HQD7-F1
#
_cell.length_a   1.000
_cell.length_b   1.000
_cell.length_c   1.000
_cell.angle_alpha   90.00
_cell.angle_beta   90.00
_cell.angle_gamma   90.00
#
_symmetry.space_group_name_H-M   'P 1'
#
loop_
_entity.id
_entity.type
_entity.pdbx_description
1 polymer ?
#
loop_
_entity_poly.entity_id
_entity_poly.type
_entity_poly.pdbx_seq_one_letter_code
_entity_poly.pdbx_strand_id
1 'polypeptide(L)'
;MRRRSFIGALSLGALAGCTGDGSDDGGNGNGGNDNDRNGPDDDEDLTSTDGNGIHDGVYVQRFTDGMAMQGSAEAGDLTVAVMYSAPHRFWRMIGGERKKEPREDSDSLHLMATVWDPETGTVVPETGLSVEIAPEGGAFDEQVIYPMLSQPMGFHYGANFALDGDGEYAVRVTVGGLNIRRTGAFEGRFGDPASATVDIVFDEATRQSVSEDVRELDRYGDPGALRPMDMMMPDGTLPATEAMPGELVGTERSDDAVLPLLAVRDDPPVDAGAYLAVSARTPYNGYTLPAAGLEATVERGGEAVFEGPLRRTLDPDLDYHYGAALDSLEAGDEVTVRPLTPPQVSRHRGYERAFLEMDPVSYTV
;
A
#
# COMPACT_ATOMS: atom_id res chain seq x y z
N MET A 1 33.64 -29.48 20.38
CA MET A 1 33.48 -30.33 21.58
C MET A 1 32.77 -29.48 22.62
N ARG A 2 31.62 -29.76 23.24
CA ARG A 2 30.73 -30.91 23.37
C ARG A 2 29.29 -30.39 23.50
N ARG A 3 28.36 -31.08 22.84
CA ARG A 3 26.90 -31.01 23.03
C ARG A 3 26.52 -31.46 24.45
N ARG A 4 25.44 -30.93 25.01
CA ARG A 4 24.59 -31.63 25.99
C ARG A 4 23.12 -31.34 25.73
N SER A 5 22.49 -32.31 25.09
CA SER A 5 21.04 -32.54 25.06
C SER A 5 20.59 -33.12 26.39
N PHE A 6 19.41 -32.74 26.87
CA PHE A 6 18.66 -33.51 27.86
C PHE A 6 17.24 -33.75 27.32
N ILE A 7 16.92 -35.04 27.19
CA ILE A 7 15.60 -35.60 26.91
C ILE A 7 15.09 -36.15 28.25
N GLY A 8 13.85 -35.85 28.62
CA GLY A 8 13.05 -36.58 29.62
C GLY A 8 11.59 -36.41 29.20
N ALA A 9 10.99 -37.41 28.54
CA ALA A 9 10.37 -38.62 29.10
C ALA A 9 8.92 -38.38 29.58
N LEU A 10 8.01 -39.09 28.88
CA LEU A 10 6.57 -39.17 29.05
C LEU A 10 6.11 -39.59 30.45
N SER A 11 4.93 -39.12 30.84
CA SER A 11 4.00 -39.89 31.68
C SER A 11 2.56 -39.69 31.22
N LEU A 12 1.99 -40.74 30.62
CA LEU A 12 0.54 -40.93 30.45
C LEU A 12 -0.11 -41.18 31.83
N GLY A 13 -1.27 -40.58 32.05
CA GLY A 13 -2.19 -40.96 33.12
C GLY A 13 -3.63 -40.76 32.64
N ALA A 14 -4.37 -41.86 32.49
CA ALA A 14 -5.78 -41.91 32.18
C ALA A 14 -6.53 -42.61 33.32
N LEU A 15 -7.66 -42.05 33.77
CA LEU A 15 -8.79 -42.65 34.51
C LEU A 15 -9.97 -41.68 34.29
N ALA A 16 -10.99 -41.99 33.48
CA ALA A 16 -12.26 -42.67 33.85
C ALA A 16 -12.89 -42.09 35.15
N GLY A 17 -14.12 -41.63 35.26
CA GLY A 17 -15.35 -41.61 34.45
C GLY A 17 -16.52 -41.39 35.45
N CYS A 18 -17.66 -40.81 35.03
CA CYS A 18 -19.02 -41.11 35.55
C CYS A 18 -20.07 -40.16 34.93
N THR A 19 -20.81 -40.76 34.01
CA THR A 19 -22.20 -40.58 33.57
C THR A 19 -23.17 -39.81 34.46
N GLY A 20 -24.00 -38.99 33.82
CA GLY A 20 -25.30 -38.52 34.30
C GLY A 20 -26.20 -38.14 33.12
N ASP A 21 -27.10 -39.05 32.77
CA ASP A 21 -28.11 -39.00 31.71
C ASP A 21 -29.29 -38.09 32.09
N GLY A 22 -29.96 -37.50 31.09
CA GLY A 22 -31.10 -36.60 31.26
C GLY A 22 -31.53 -35.98 29.93
N SER A 23 -32.18 -36.79 29.11
CA SER A 23 -32.90 -36.35 27.90
C SER A 23 -34.25 -35.75 28.31
N ASP A 24 -34.64 -34.60 27.77
CA ASP A 24 -36.00 -34.41 27.24
C ASP A 24 -36.14 -33.13 26.39
N ASP A 25 -36.89 -33.29 25.30
CA ASP A 25 -37.23 -32.36 24.23
C ASP A 25 -38.05 -31.13 24.65
N GLY A 26 -37.96 -30.04 23.88
CA GLY A 26 -38.96 -28.97 23.92
C GLY A 26 -38.53 -27.70 23.20
N GLY A 27 -38.94 -27.55 21.94
CA GLY A 27 -38.56 -26.44 21.08
C GLY A 27 -39.29 -25.11 21.28
N ASN A 28 -38.69 -24.11 20.60
CA ASN A 28 -39.27 -22.91 20.01
C ASN A 28 -39.68 -21.72 20.91
N GLY A 29 -39.08 -20.54 20.65
CA GLY A 29 -39.73 -19.26 20.94
C GLY A 29 -38.84 -18.07 21.28
N ASN A 30 -38.17 -17.52 20.27
CA ASN A 30 -37.99 -16.09 19.97
C ASN A 30 -37.65 -15.07 21.10
N GLY A 31 -36.48 -14.44 20.96
CA GLY A 31 -36.09 -13.21 21.66
C GLY A 31 -34.85 -12.62 21.01
N GLY A 32 -34.93 -12.28 19.72
CA GLY A 32 -33.85 -11.65 18.97
C GLY A 32 -33.45 -10.31 19.57
N ASN A 33 -32.15 -10.14 19.79
CA ASN A 33 -31.52 -8.85 20.04
C ASN A 33 -30.51 -8.64 18.90
N ASP A 34 -31.02 -8.23 17.74
CA ASP A 34 -30.22 -7.90 16.56
C ASP A 34 -29.54 -6.54 16.79
N ASN A 35 -28.31 -6.57 17.30
CA ASN A 35 -27.41 -5.42 17.29
C ASN A 35 -26.02 -5.76 16.71
N ASP A 36 -25.93 -6.83 15.91
CA ASP A 36 -24.76 -7.09 15.07
C ASP A 36 -24.96 -6.45 13.70
N ARG A 37 -24.55 -5.18 13.58
CA ARG A 37 -24.29 -4.55 12.27
C ARG A 37 -22.78 -4.52 12.01
N ASN A 38 -22.16 -5.70 12.05
CA ASN A 38 -20.93 -5.95 11.31
C ASN A 38 -21.35 -6.31 9.88
N GLY A 39 -20.92 -5.54 8.88
CA GLY A 39 -21.34 -5.72 7.47
C GLY A 39 -21.09 -7.14 6.95
N PRO A 40 -21.93 -7.66 6.02
CA PRO A 40 -21.86 -9.04 5.55
C PRO A 40 -20.71 -9.18 4.56
N ASP A 41 -19.64 -9.81 5.00
CA ASP A 41 -18.40 -9.89 4.25
C ASP A 41 -17.92 -11.37 4.24
N ASP A 42 -18.87 -12.28 3.99
CA ASP A 42 -18.62 -13.71 3.76
C ASP A 42 -18.31 -13.96 2.28
N ASP A 43 -17.11 -13.57 1.84
CA ASP A 43 -16.54 -14.04 0.57
C ASP A 43 -15.35 -14.95 0.90
N GLU A 44 -15.58 -16.27 0.78
CA GLU A 44 -14.52 -17.27 0.83
C GLU A 44 -13.50 -17.04 -0.30
N ASP A 45 -12.29 -17.52 -0.03
CA ASP A 45 -11.06 -17.45 -0.83
C ASP A 45 -11.26 -17.46 -2.36
N LEU A 46 -11.32 -16.26 -2.97
CA LEU A 46 -11.42 -16.10 -4.42
C LEU A 46 -10.07 -16.41 -5.07
N THR A 47 -9.85 -17.68 -5.37
CA THR A 47 -8.78 -18.09 -6.27
C THR A 47 -9.06 -17.61 -7.70
N SER A 48 -8.00 -17.38 -8.45
CA SER A 48 -7.89 -16.63 -9.71
C SER A 48 -8.75 -17.10 -10.91
N THR A 49 -9.74 -17.96 -10.72
CA THR A 49 -10.49 -18.59 -11.83
C THR A 49 -12.00 -18.63 -11.66
N ASP A 50 -12.55 -18.02 -10.62
CA ASP A 50 -13.99 -18.11 -10.40
C ASP A 50 -14.75 -17.10 -11.26
N GLY A 51 -15.55 -17.63 -12.20
CA GLY A 51 -16.46 -16.92 -13.10
C GLY A 51 -17.61 -16.18 -12.39
N ASN A 52 -17.30 -15.45 -11.33
CA ASN A 52 -18.17 -14.53 -10.59
C ASN A 52 -18.44 -13.24 -11.39
N GLY A 53 -17.77 -13.02 -12.53
CA GLY A 53 -17.94 -11.82 -13.35
C GLY A 53 -17.12 -10.60 -12.90
N ILE A 54 -16.24 -10.77 -11.91
CA ILE A 54 -15.26 -9.75 -11.48
C ILE A 54 -14.11 -9.73 -12.48
N HIS A 55 -13.71 -8.55 -12.93
CA HIS A 55 -12.58 -8.36 -13.83
C HIS A 55 -11.26 -8.89 -13.23
N ASP A 56 -10.41 -9.47 -14.08
CA ASP A 56 -9.08 -9.96 -13.73
C ASP A 56 -8.07 -8.83 -13.96
N GLY A 57 -7.74 -8.11 -12.88
CA GLY A 57 -7.02 -6.84 -12.90
C GLY A 57 -7.63 -5.84 -11.92
N VAL A 58 -7.57 -4.56 -12.25
CA VAL A 58 -8.14 -3.46 -11.47
C VAL A 58 -9.64 -3.35 -11.73
N TYR A 59 -10.43 -3.54 -10.68
CA TYR A 59 -11.89 -3.52 -10.76
C TYR A 59 -12.51 -2.64 -9.67
N VAL A 60 -13.70 -2.12 -9.90
CA VAL A 60 -14.38 -1.26 -8.92
C VAL A 60 -14.71 -2.08 -7.66
N GLN A 61 -14.20 -1.66 -6.50
CA GLN A 61 -14.45 -2.32 -5.22
C GLN A 61 -15.95 -2.34 -4.86
N ARG A 62 -16.35 -3.22 -3.93
CA ARG A 62 -17.76 -3.48 -3.61
C ARG A 62 -18.48 -2.32 -2.92
N PHE A 63 -17.76 -1.61 -2.06
CA PHE A 63 -18.30 -0.53 -1.25
C PHE A 63 -17.33 0.65 -1.18
N THR A 64 -17.83 1.85 -0.90
CA THR A 64 -16.98 2.96 -0.42
C THR A 64 -16.65 2.74 1.05
N ASP A 65 -15.41 3.00 1.46
CA ASP A 65 -15.01 2.96 2.86
C ASP A 65 -15.30 4.30 3.53
N GLY A 66 -15.86 4.26 4.73
CA GLY A 66 -15.90 5.42 5.61
C GLY A 66 -14.62 5.50 6.45
N MET A 67 -14.28 6.70 6.89
CA MET A 67 -13.02 6.96 7.59
C MET A 67 -13.18 8.12 8.57
N ALA A 68 -12.51 8.02 9.71
CA ALA A 68 -12.38 9.10 10.67
C ALA A 68 -10.98 9.73 10.55
N MET A 69 -10.94 10.99 10.10
CA MET A 69 -9.74 11.82 10.13
C MET A 69 -9.44 12.21 11.58
N GLN A 70 -8.24 11.91 12.07
CA GLN A 70 -7.88 12.21 13.47
C GLN A 70 -7.04 13.49 13.56
N GLY A 71 -5.92 13.52 12.85
CA GLY A 71 -5.05 14.68 12.85
C GLY A 71 -3.77 14.47 12.04
N SER A 72 -2.94 15.51 12.01
CA SER A 72 -1.61 15.46 11.42
C SER A 72 -0.58 16.11 12.34
N ALA A 73 0.67 15.72 12.17
CA ALA A 73 1.80 16.24 12.91
C ALA A 73 3.08 16.20 12.06
N GLU A 74 4.03 17.07 12.39
CA GLU A 74 5.34 17.13 11.73
C GLU A 74 6.28 16.08 12.34
N ALA A 75 6.92 15.30 11.48
CA ALA A 75 7.97 14.33 11.78
C ALA A 75 9.24 14.72 11.02
N GLY A 76 10.05 15.61 11.60
CA GLY A 76 11.23 16.17 10.92
C GLY A 76 10.80 17.08 9.78
N ASP A 77 11.32 16.83 8.57
CA ASP A 77 10.98 17.60 7.37
C ASP A 77 9.68 17.12 6.69
N LEU A 78 9.01 16.10 7.24
CA LEU A 78 7.81 15.48 6.66
C LEU A 78 6.60 15.73 7.56
N THR A 79 5.41 15.71 6.96
CA THR A 79 4.15 15.67 7.70
C THR A 79 3.56 14.28 7.62
N VAL A 80 3.01 13.79 8.74
CA VAL A 80 2.21 12.57 8.79
C VAL A 80 0.79 12.91 9.22
N ALA A 81 -0.19 12.33 8.54
CA ALA A 81 -1.58 12.33 8.98
C ALA A 81 -1.98 10.92 9.41
N VAL A 82 -2.80 10.83 10.47
CA VAL A 82 -3.34 9.59 10.99
C VAL A 82 -4.86 9.60 10.84
N MET A 83 -5.37 8.46 10.38
CA MET A 83 -6.77 8.21 10.15
C MET A 83 -7.10 6.78 10.58
N TYR A 84 -8.37 6.45 10.74
CA TYR A 84 -8.78 5.04 10.79
C TYR A 84 -10.13 4.78 10.15
N SER A 85 -10.36 3.54 9.78
CA SER A 85 -11.66 2.99 9.35
C SER A 85 -11.99 1.73 10.15
N ALA A 86 -13.10 1.07 9.81
CA ALA A 86 -13.37 -0.28 10.31
C ALA A 86 -12.24 -1.24 9.84
N PRO A 87 -11.94 -2.34 10.57
CA PRO A 87 -10.91 -3.30 10.15
C PRO A 87 -11.09 -3.78 8.71
N HIS A 88 -10.02 -3.77 7.93
CA HIS A 88 -10.04 -4.15 6.51
C HIS A 88 -9.40 -5.53 6.30
N ARG A 89 -9.81 -6.19 5.21
CA ARG A 89 -9.00 -7.25 4.60
C ARG A 89 -8.13 -6.65 3.53
N PHE A 90 -6.86 -7.04 3.52
CA PHE A 90 -5.88 -6.60 2.54
C PHE A 90 -4.93 -7.74 2.18
N TRP A 91 -4.15 -7.55 1.13
CA TRP A 91 -3.20 -8.53 0.63
C TRP A 91 -1.80 -7.96 0.66
N ARG A 92 -0.91 -8.53 1.47
CA ARG A 92 0.50 -8.16 1.48
C ARG A 92 1.21 -8.74 0.27
N MET A 93 2.14 -7.97 -0.28
CA MET A 93 3.04 -8.45 -1.32
C MET A 93 4.36 -8.93 -0.70
N ILE A 94 4.75 -10.16 -1.00
CA ILE A 94 6.02 -10.75 -0.58
C ILE A 94 6.69 -11.33 -1.82
N GLY A 95 7.58 -10.55 -2.43
CA GLY A 95 8.16 -10.90 -3.72
C GLY A 95 7.09 -10.95 -4.80
N GLY A 96 6.91 -12.10 -5.45
CA GLY A 96 5.86 -12.31 -6.45
C GLY A 96 4.53 -12.79 -5.89
N GLU A 97 4.44 -13.08 -4.59
CA GLU A 97 3.25 -13.69 -3.99
C GLU A 97 2.42 -12.66 -3.22
N ARG A 98 1.09 -12.80 -3.31
CA ARG A 98 0.14 -12.06 -2.47
C ARG A 98 -0.29 -12.93 -1.29
N LYS A 99 -0.27 -12.39 -0.08
CA LYS A 99 -0.75 -13.05 1.14
C LYS A 99 -1.93 -12.27 1.72
N LYS A 100 -3.10 -12.91 1.77
CA LYS A 100 -4.29 -12.36 2.42
C LYS A 100 -4.04 -12.22 3.92
N GLU A 101 -4.26 -11.02 4.46
CA GLU A 101 -4.35 -10.80 5.89
C GLU A 101 -5.82 -10.83 6.31
N PRO A 102 -6.20 -11.75 7.22
CA PRO A 102 -7.56 -11.83 7.71
C PRO A 102 -7.87 -10.65 8.64
N ARG A 103 -9.17 -10.45 8.87
CA ARG A 103 -9.63 -9.66 10.02
C ARG A 103 -9.77 -10.60 11.20
N GLU A 104 -9.31 -10.18 12.35
CA GLU A 104 -9.53 -10.89 13.61
C GLU A 104 -10.72 -10.26 14.36
N ASP A 105 -11.44 -11.05 15.15
CA ASP A 105 -12.56 -10.53 15.97
C ASP A 105 -12.08 -9.51 17.02
N SER A 106 -10.79 -9.54 17.36
CA SER A 106 -10.14 -8.58 18.24
C SER A 106 -9.76 -7.27 17.55
N ASP A 107 -9.75 -7.22 16.21
CA ASP A 107 -9.41 -5.99 15.49
C ASP A 107 -10.46 -4.91 15.77
N SER A 108 -10.02 -3.78 16.30
CA SER A 108 -10.89 -2.66 16.66
C SER A 108 -10.98 -1.63 15.53
N LEU A 109 -9.87 -1.37 14.84
CA LEU A 109 -9.80 -0.43 13.74
C LEU A 109 -8.78 -0.84 12.68
N HIS A 110 -8.90 -0.28 11.48
CA HIS A 110 -7.82 -0.22 10.50
C HIS A 110 -7.16 1.15 10.58
N LEU A 111 -5.96 1.23 11.17
CA LEU A 111 -5.23 2.49 11.27
C LEU A 111 -4.52 2.75 9.94
N MET A 112 -4.57 3.99 9.48
CA MET A 112 -3.92 4.43 8.27
C MET A 112 -3.07 5.67 8.53
N ALA A 113 -1.95 5.78 7.82
CA ALA A 113 -1.09 6.95 7.87
C ALA A 113 -0.56 7.33 6.49
N THR A 114 -0.56 8.61 6.17
CA THR A 114 0.04 9.16 4.94
C THR A 114 1.17 10.10 5.31
N VAL A 115 2.32 9.95 4.64
CA VAL A 115 3.53 10.76 4.88
C VAL A 115 3.87 11.54 3.61
N TRP A 116 4.06 12.85 3.74
CA TRP A 116 4.37 13.71 2.59
C TRP A 116 5.30 14.87 2.96
N ASP A 117 5.98 15.42 1.95
CA ASP A 117 6.67 16.70 2.07
C ASP A 117 5.65 17.85 2.01
N PRO A 118 5.52 18.68 3.06
CA PRO A 118 4.51 19.74 3.08
C PRO A 118 4.79 20.88 2.09
N GLU A 119 6.02 21.02 1.60
CA GLU A 119 6.40 22.08 0.66
C GLU A 119 5.94 21.76 -0.76
N THR A 120 6.19 20.53 -1.24
CA THR A 120 5.82 20.11 -2.60
C THR A 120 4.49 19.37 -2.67
N GLY A 121 4.00 18.84 -1.55
CA GLY A 121 2.85 17.92 -1.53
C GLY A 121 3.21 16.50 -2.00
N THR A 122 4.49 16.18 -2.18
CA THR A 122 4.94 14.87 -2.64
C THR A 122 4.75 13.83 -1.54
N VAL A 123 3.95 12.79 -1.80
CA VAL A 123 3.87 11.62 -0.92
C VAL A 123 5.21 10.89 -0.97
N VAL A 124 5.71 10.51 0.21
CA VAL A 124 7.04 9.92 0.36
C VAL A 124 6.91 8.43 0.67
N PRO A 125 6.97 7.54 -0.36
CA PRO A 125 6.92 6.11 -0.14
C PRO A 125 8.26 5.58 0.39
N GLU A 126 8.26 4.35 0.89
CA GLU A 126 9.48 3.61 1.30
C GLU A 126 10.29 4.23 2.45
N THR A 127 9.69 5.09 3.28
CA THR A 127 10.31 5.61 4.52
C THR A 127 10.53 4.52 5.56
N GLY A 128 9.73 3.45 5.53
CA GLY A 128 9.73 2.44 6.59
C GLY A 128 9.08 3.01 7.84
N LEU A 129 7.74 2.94 7.87
CA LEU A 129 6.94 3.48 8.95
C LEU A 129 6.80 2.44 10.07
N SER A 130 6.87 2.87 11.33
CA SER A 130 6.38 2.09 12.47
C SER A 130 5.40 2.90 13.30
N VAL A 131 4.51 2.19 13.98
CA VAL A 131 3.49 2.81 14.84
C VAL A 131 3.57 2.18 16.22
N GLU A 132 3.44 3.02 17.24
CA GLU A 132 3.21 2.59 18.60
C GLU A 132 1.93 3.25 19.12
N ILE A 133 1.07 2.47 19.76
CA ILE A 133 -0.22 2.94 20.28
C ILE A 133 -0.22 2.80 21.80
N ALA A 134 -0.67 3.84 22.50
CA ALA A 134 -0.87 3.80 23.94
C ALA A 134 -2.22 4.44 24.30
N PRO A 135 -3.00 3.88 25.25
CA PRO A 135 -4.06 4.66 25.88
C PRO A 135 -3.46 5.88 26.58
N GLU A 136 -4.23 6.95 26.78
CA GLU A 136 -3.73 8.15 27.44
C GLU A 136 -3.08 7.83 28.81
N GLY A 137 -1.79 8.20 28.96
CA GLY A 137 -1.00 7.91 30.17
C GLY A 137 -0.52 6.46 30.32
N GLY A 138 -0.76 5.59 29.33
CA GLY A 138 -0.34 4.20 29.29
C GLY A 138 1.06 3.97 28.69
N ALA A 139 1.43 2.70 28.56
CA ALA A 139 2.66 2.28 27.88
C ALA A 139 2.38 2.05 26.39
N PHE A 140 3.37 2.39 25.55
CA PHE A 140 3.35 2.14 24.12
C PHE A 140 3.61 0.67 23.80
N ASP A 141 2.84 0.13 22.85
CA ASP A 141 3.08 -1.18 22.24
C ASP A 141 3.45 -0.99 20.77
N GLU A 142 4.54 -1.61 20.33
CA GLU A 142 5.04 -1.51 18.96
C GLU A 142 4.26 -2.42 18.03
N GLN A 143 3.74 -1.84 16.96
CA GLN A 143 2.85 -2.51 16.04
C GLN A 143 3.39 -2.45 14.61
N VAL A 144 3.13 -3.52 13.85
CA VAL A 144 3.55 -3.60 12.45
C VAL A 144 2.54 -2.89 11.56
N ILE A 145 3.02 -1.95 10.75
CA ILE A 145 2.23 -1.28 9.72
C ILE A 145 2.86 -1.52 8.35
N TYR A 146 2.04 -1.63 7.31
CA TYR A 146 2.49 -2.00 5.96
C TYR A 146 2.26 -0.86 4.99
N PRO A 147 3.12 -0.65 3.97
CA PRO A 147 2.74 0.20 2.84
C PRO A 147 1.61 -0.46 2.06
N MET A 148 0.65 0.34 1.58
CA MET A 148 -0.60 -0.09 0.99
C MET A 148 -1.01 0.81 -0.17
N LEU A 149 -1.91 0.28 -1.00
CA LEU A 149 -2.56 0.99 -2.09
C LEU A 149 -4.06 0.71 -2.04
N SER A 150 -4.88 1.77 -2.01
CA SER A 150 -6.35 1.69 -2.14
C SER A 150 -6.85 2.63 -3.23
N GLN A 151 -8.03 2.33 -3.79
CA GLN A 151 -8.63 3.16 -4.82
C GLN A 151 -8.98 4.58 -4.32
N PRO A 152 -9.63 4.75 -3.16
CA PRO A 152 -10.00 6.09 -2.71
C PRO A 152 -8.83 6.90 -2.12
N MET A 153 -7.78 6.29 -1.57
CA MET A 153 -6.71 7.03 -0.87
C MET A 153 -5.35 7.02 -1.55
N GLY A 154 -5.18 6.20 -2.58
CA GLY A 154 -3.86 5.98 -3.18
C GLY A 154 -2.88 5.35 -2.20
N PHE A 155 -1.63 5.81 -2.22
CA PHE A 155 -0.56 5.24 -1.39
C PHE A 155 -0.66 5.73 0.06
N HIS A 156 -0.63 4.79 0.99
CA HIS A 156 -0.62 5.06 2.43
C HIS A 156 0.03 3.88 3.17
N TYR A 157 0.20 4.01 4.48
CA TYR A 157 0.53 2.91 5.37
C TYR A 157 -0.71 2.49 6.13
N GLY A 158 -0.89 1.20 6.40
CA GLY A 158 -2.01 0.73 7.21
C GLY A 158 -1.88 -0.69 7.76
N ALA A 159 -2.66 -0.97 8.79
CA ALA A 159 -2.82 -2.28 9.43
C ALA A 159 -4.04 -2.28 10.38
N ASN A 160 -4.54 -3.46 10.72
CA ASN A 160 -5.57 -3.61 11.75
C ASN A 160 -4.93 -3.68 13.14
N PHE A 161 -5.55 -3.04 14.13
CA PHE A 161 -5.11 -3.07 15.51
C PHE A 161 -6.28 -3.29 16.47
N ALA A 162 -5.99 -4.00 17.56
CA ALA A 162 -6.87 -4.14 18.72
C ALA A 162 -6.64 -2.99 19.71
N LEU A 163 -7.73 -2.43 20.23
CA LEU A 163 -7.72 -1.43 21.30
C LEU A 163 -8.46 -1.97 22.53
N ASP A 164 -8.06 -1.51 23.72
CA ASP A 164 -8.72 -1.86 24.99
C ASP A 164 -9.88 -0.90 25.28
N GLY A 165 -10.96 -1.06 24.53
CA GLY A 165 -12.21 -0.30 24.71
C GLY A 165 -12.26 1.07 24.03
N ASP A 166 -13.28 1.85 24.39
CA ASP A 166 -13.46 3.21 23.92
C ASP A 166 -12.59 4.17 24.75
N GLY A 167 -11.98 5.18 24.13
CA GLY A 167 -11.16 6.17 24.80
C GLY A 167 -10.28 7.02 23.87
N GLU A 168 -9.40 7.80 24.49
CA GLU A 168 -8.37 8.57 23.83
C GLU A 168 -7.05 7.79 23.81
N TYR A 169 -6.39 7.76 22.65
CA TYR A 169 -5.14 7.05 22.44
C TYR A 169 -4.10 7.98 21.80
N ALA A 170 -2.86 7.87 22.25
CA ALA A 170 -1.73 8.49 21.60
C ALA A 170 -1.12 7.52 20.58
N VAL A 171 -1.07 7.92 19.32
CA VAL A 171 -0.42 7.18 18.24
C VAL A 171 0.91 7.84 17.93
N ARG A 172 2.01 7.19 18.31
CA ARG A 172 3.36 7.61 17.94
C ARG A 172 3.75 6.95 16.63
N VAL A 173 3.94 7.77 15.61
CA VAL A 173 4.39 7.33 14.29
C VAL A 173 5.87 7.65 14.17
N THR A 174 6.68 6.66 13.78
CA THR A 174 8.08 6.88 13.42
C THR A 174 8.24 6.71 11.92
N VAL A 175 8.65 7.78 11.26
CA VAL A 175 9.00 7.84 9.84
C VAL A 175 10.48 7.54 9.72
N GLY A 176 10.84 6.41 9.11
CA GLY A 176 12.23 6.07 8.84
C GLY A 176 12.84 6.92 7.70
N GLY A 177 14.16 6.79 7.56
CA GLY A 177 14.90 7.47 6.49
C GLY A 177 14.79 6.76 5.14
N LEU A 178 14.71 7.54 4.06
CA LEU A 178 14.69 7.03 2.70
C LEU A 178 16.00 6.36 2.30
N ASN A 179 15.88 5.15 1.75
CA ASN A 179 16.99 4.36 1.19
C ASN A 179 17.02 4.38 -0.36
N ILE A 180 16.28 5.30 -0.97
CA ILE A 180 16.24 5.50 -2.43
C ILE A 180 17.06 6.73 -2.85
N ARG A 181 17.30 6.89 -4.16
CA ARG A 181 17.96 8.09 -4.67
C ARG A 181 17.03 9.28 -4.46
N ARG A 182 17.60 10.43 -4.12
CA ARG A 182 16.93 11.72 -4.13
C ARG A 182 17.70 12.65 -5.05
N THR A 183 17.00 13.50 -5.78
CA THR A 183 17.57 14.43 -6.76
C THR A 183 16.94 15.81 -6.61
N GLY A 184 17.52 16.80 -7.29
CA GLY A 184 17.04 18.18 -7.23
C GLY A 184 17.00 18.73 -5.80
N ALA A 185 15.91 19.41 -5.45
CA ALA A 185 15.71 19.99 -4.11
C ALA A 185 15.60 18.95 -2.98
N PHE A 186 15.45 17.65 -3.30
CA PHE A 186 15.39 16.57 -2.31
C PHE A 186 16.76 15.97 -1.97
N GLU A 187 17.84 16.37 -2.66
CA GLU A 187 19.19 15.90 -2.31
C GLU A 187 19.51 16.20 -0.84
N GLY A 188 19.88 15.16 -0.09
CA GLY A 188 20.20 15.25 1.34
C GLY A 188 19.00 15.34 2.28
N ARG A 189 17.77 15.48 1.79
CA ARG A 189 16.54 15.54 2.62
C ARG A 189 15.96 14.16 2.91
N PHE A 190 15.21 13.97 3.99
CA PHE A 190 14.51 12.70 4.31
C PHE A 190 15.40 11.49 4.62
N GLY A 191 16.67 11.71 5.00
CA GLY A 191 17.62 10.63 5.30
C GLY A 191 17.57 10.16 6.75
N ASP A 192 17.22 11.06 7.67
CA ASP A 192 17.19 10.77 9.10
C ASP A 192 15.77 10.41 9.56
N PRO A 193 15.62 9.42 10.45
CA PRO A 193 14.32 9.08 11.00
C PRO A 193 13.81 10.16 11.94
N ALA A 194 12.49 10.35 11.97
CA ALA A 194 11.81 11.27 12.86
C ALA A 194 10.47 10.66 13.36
N SER A 195 9.99 11.13 14.50
CA SER A 195 8.73 10.66 15.06
C SER A 195 7.79 11.81 15.35
N ALA A 196 6.50 11.55 15.23
CA ALA A 196 5.42 12.44 15.62
C ALA A 196 4.38 11.69 16.43
N THR A 197 3.62 12.39 17.26
CA THR A 197 2.49 11.82 18.00
C THR A 197 1.22 12.53 17.58
N VAL A 198 0.21 11.73 17.26
CA VAL A 198 -1.15 12.19 16.95
C VAL A 198 -2.10 11.52 17.94
N ASP A 199 -2.91 12.33 18.61
CA ASP A 199 -3.96 11.82 19.48
C ASP A 199 -5.17 11.42 18.63
N ILE A 200 -5.75 10.26 18.93
CA ILE A 200 -6.94 9.73 18.28
C ILE A 200 -8.04 9.50 19.31
N VAL A 201 -9.29 9.71 18.89
CA VAL A 201 -10.47 9.38 19.68
C VAL A 201 -11.10 8.13 19.08
N PHE A 202 -11.32 7.11 19.90
CA PHE A 202 -12.02 5.90 19.50
C PHE A 202 -13.24 5.70 20.40
N ASP A 203 -14.43 6.02 19.89
CA ASP A 203 -15.68 5.94 20.62
C ASP A 203 -16.86 5.50 19.73
N GLU A 204 -18.04 5.31 20.32
CA GLU A 204 -19.25 4.95 19.58
C GLU A 204 -19.60 5.97 18.48
N ALA A 205 -19.44 7.27 18.74
CA ALA A 205 -19.82 8.32 17.80
C ALA A 205 -18.95 8.31 16.54
N THR A 206 -17.63 8.19 16.70
CA THR A 206 -16.69 8.07 15.60
C THR A 206 -16.85 6.75 14.83
N ARG A 207 -17.08 5.62 15.52
CA ARG A 207 -17.41 4.35 14.85
C ARG A 207 -18.70 4.43 14.04
N GLN A 208 -19.73 5.11 14.56
CA GLN A 208 -20.96 5.34 13.83
C GLN A 208 -20.72 6.20 12.58
N SER A 209 -19.95 7.30 12.71
CA SER A 209 -19.59 8.15 11.57
C SER A 209 -18.88 7.36 10.46
N VAL A 210 -17.91 6.51 10.81
CA VAL A 210 -17.22 5.64 9.86
C VAL A 210 -18.20 4.71 9.15
N SER A 211 -19.20 4.19 9.86
CA SER A 211 -20.17 3.23 9.30
C SER A 211 -21.19 3.89 8.36
N GLU A 212 -21.57 5.15 8.63
CA GLU A 212 -22.58 5.89 7.86
C GLU A 212 -22.11 6.26 6.44
N ASP A 213 -20.80 6.31 6.21
CA ASP A 213 -20.21 6.62 4.91
C ASP A 213 -20.00 5.39 4.00
N VAL A 214 -20.28 4.20 4.50
CA VAL A 214 -20.21 2.97 3.73
C VAL A 214 -21.40 2.86 2.78
N ARG A 215 -21.12 2.68 1.48
CA ARG A 215 -22.14 2.56 0.44
C ARG A 215 -21.76 1.44 -0.51
N GLU A 216 -22.67 0.49 -0.75
CA GLU A 216 -22.49 -0.52 -1.79
C GLU A 216 -22.55 0.12 -3.19
N LEU A 217 -21.84 -0.50 -4.14
CA LEU A 217 -21.64 0.03 -5.47
C LEU A 217 -22.17 -0.93 -6.53
N ASP A 218 -23.09 -0.45 -7.37
CA ASP A 218 -23.69 -1.24 -8.45
C ASP A 218 -22.68 -1.73 -9.50
N ARG A 219 -21.55 -1.02 -9.63
CA ARG A 219 -20.47 -1.32 -10.58
C ARG A 219 -19.44 -2.31 -10.03
N TYR A 220 -19.72 -2.95 -8.89
CA TYR A 220 -18.80 -3.90 -8.28
C TYR A 220 -18.32 -4.94 -9.30
N GLY A 221 -17.00 -5.08 -9.42
CA GLY A 221 -16.38 -6.05 -10.33
C GLY A 221 -16.16 -5.55 -11.76
N ASP A 222 -16.75 -4.42 -12.17
CA ASP A 222 -16.49 -3.81 -13.47
C ASP A 222 -15.04 -3.30 -13.55
N PRO A 223 -14.40 -3.30 -14.74
CA PRO A 223 -13.13 -2.63 -14.95
C PRO A 223 -13.22 -1.15 -14.57
N GLY A 224 -12.36 -0.71 -13.65
CA GLY A 224 -12.38 0.66 -13.14
C GLY A 224 -11.84 0.78 -11.73
N ALA A 225 -11.71 2.01 -11.26
CA ALA A 225 -11.42 2.30 -9.86
C ALA A 225 -12.38 3.38 -9.34
N LEU A 226 -12.58 3.41 -8.03
CA LEU A 226 -13.12 4.58 -7.36
C LEU A 226 -12.21 5.78 -7.58
N ARG A 227 -12.83 6.95 -7.77
CA ARG A 227 -12.09 8.22 -7.82
C ARG A 227 -11.42 8.48 -6.47
N PRO A 228 -10.31 9.23 -6.45
CA PRO A 228 -9.73 9.70 -5.22
C PRO A 228 -10.77 10.38 -4.33
N MET A 229 -10.71 10.08 -3.04
CA MET A 229 -11.49 10.76 -2.02
C MET A 229 -10.94 12.18 -1.86
N ASP A 230 -11.84 13.15 -1.68
CA ASP A 230 -11.43 14.52 -1.38
C ASP A 230 -10.89 14.56 0.06
N MET A 231 -9.59 14.75 0.19
CA MET A 231 -8.85 14.69 1.45
C MET A 231 -8.00 15.96 1.58
N MET A 232 -7.78 16.44 2.81
CA MET A 232 -6.92 17.61 3.08
C MET A 232 -5.42 17.29 3.01
N MET A 233 -5.04 16.18 2.37
CA MET A 233 -3.68 15.68 2.21
C MET A 233 -3.53 15.02 0.83
N PRO A 234 -2.30 14.93 0.30
CA PRO A 234 -2.05 14.26 -0.97
C PRO A 234 -2.23 12.74 -0.87
N ASP A 235 -2.54 12.11 -2.01
CA ASP A 235 -2.86 10.68 -2.17
C ASP A 235 -1.78 9.90 -2.96
N GLY A 236 -0.72 10.58 -3.38
CA GLY A 236 0.35 10.01 -4.19
C GLY A 236 0.02 9.88 -5.67
N THR A 237 -0.96 10.65 -6.16
CA THR A 237 -1.17 10.87 -7.60
C THR A 237 0.06 11.53 -8.21
N LEU A 238 0.67 10.86 -9.20
CA LEU A 238 1.82 11.41 -9.90
C LEU A 238 1.40 12.56 -10.83
N PRO A 239 2.28 13.55 -11.05
CA PRO A 239 2.04 14.60 -12.04
C PRO A 239 1.66 14.04 -13.42
N ALA A 240 0.84 14.80 -14.15
CA ALA A 240 0.55 14.51 -15.54
C ALA A 240 1.86 14.49 -16.34
N THR A 241 1.98 13.56 -17.29
CA THR A 241 3.21 13.35 -18.08
C THR A 241 3.63 14.58 -18.85
N GLU A 242 2.68 15.44 -19.24
CA GLU A 242 2.94 16.69 -19.98
C GLU A 242 3.48 17.81 -19.07
N ALA A 243 3.33 17.66 -17.76
CA ALA A 243 3.86 18.58 -16.75
C ALA A 243 5.21 18.12 -16.19
N MET A 244 5.60 16.87 -16.45
CA MET A 244 6.88 16.32 -16.02
C MET A 244 8.04 16.81 -16.91
N PRO A 245 9.24 17.01 -16.35
CA PRO A 245 10.43 17.31 -17.15
C PRO A 245 10.75 16.22 -18.19
N GLY A 246 11.25 16.65 -19.35
CA GLY A 246 11.68 15.78 -20.44
C GLY A 246 10.64 15.53 -21.52
N GLU A 247 11.00 14.67 -22.46
CA GLU A 247 10.15 14.24 -23.57
C GLU A 247 9.47 12.91 -23.23
N LEU A 248 8.16 12.83 -23.41
CA LEU A 248 7.44 11.55 -23.32
C LEU A 248 7.78 10.70 -24.56
N VAL A 249 8.59 9.66 -24.37
CA VAL A 249 8.95 8.69 -25.41
C VAL A 249 7.72 7.84 -25.78
N GLY A 250 7.01 7.36 -24.77
CA GLY A 250 5.81 6.55 -24.97
C GLY A 250 5.18 6.14 -23.65
N THR A 251 4.02 5.48 -23.75
CA THR A 251 3.28 4.96 -22.60
C THR A 251 2.81 3.56 -22.91
N GLU A 252 3.36 2.59 -22.19
CA GLU A 252 3.02 1.18 -22.33
C GLU A 252 2.28 0.67 -21.09
N ARG A 253 1.69 -0.52 -21.21
CA ARG A 253 1.05 -1.22 -20.10
C ARG A 253 1.69 -2.58 -19.88
N SER A 254 1.89 -2.92 -18.62
CA SER A 254 2.38 -4.21 -18.17
C SER A 254 1.50 -4.67 -17.02
N ASP A 255 0.79 -5.79 -17.21
CA ASP A 255 -0.45 -6.05 -16.47
C ASP A 255 -1.36 -4.81 -16.59
N ASP A 256 -1.96 -4.35 -15.49
CA ASP A 256 -2.68 -3.08 -15.46
C ASP A 256 -1.82 -1.84 -15.16
N ALA A 257 -0.53 -1.99 -14.86
CA ALA A 257 0.33 -0.85 -14.57
C ALA A 257 0.57 -0.04 -15.85
N VAL A 258 0.47 1.28 -15.74
CA VAL A 258 0.84 2.20 -16.83
C VAL A 258 2.26 2.66 -16.60
N LEU A 259 3.10 2.51 -17.63
CA LEU A 259 4.53 2.80 -17.60
C LEU A 259 4.86 3.88 -18.66
N PRO A 260 4.62 5.17 -18.38
CA PRO A 260 5.17 6.25 -19.18
C PRO A 260 6.68 6.30 -19.04
N LEU A 261 7.37 6.42 -20.16
CA LEU A 261 8.82 6.60 -20.24
C LEU A 261 9.13 8.03 -20.68
N LEU A 262 9.83 8.78 -19.84
CA LEU A 262 10.34 10.11 -20.16
C LEU A 262 11.85 10.05 -20.44
N ALA A 263 12.29 10.84 -21.41
CA ALA A 263 13.69 11.11 -21.71
C ALA A 263 14.03 12.56 -21.34
N VAL A 264 14.83 12.74 -20.29
CA VAL A 264 15.30 14.07 -19.84
C VAL A 264 16.71 14.28 -20.38
N ARG A 265 16.85 15.20 -21.34
CA ARG A 265 18.15 15.56 -21.94
C ARG A 265 18.64 16.92 -21.46
N ASP A 266 17.71 17.84 -21.22
CA ASP A 266 17.98 19.15 -20.66
C ASP A 266 17.89 19.05 -19.13
N ASP A 267 18.99 19.40 -18.45
CA ASP A 267 19.10 19.40 -16.98
C ASP A 267 18.65 18.06 -16.33
N PRO A 268 19.32 16.94 -16.66
CA PRO A 268 18.97 15.65 -16.08
C PRO A 268 19.10 15.67 -14.55
N PRO A 269 18.27 14.90 -13.81
CA PRO A 269 18.28 14.87 -12.33
C PRO A 269 19.60 14.42 -11.70
N VAL A 270 20.52 13.88 -12.51
CA VAL A 270 21.87 13.46 -12.15
C VAL A 270 22.82 13.81 -13.30
N ASP A 271 24.10 13.94 -13.01
CA ASP A 271 25.13 14.18 -14.04
C ASP A 271 25.15 13.06 -15.10
N ALA A 272 24.64 13.37 -16.29
CA ALA A 272 24.43 12.43 -17.40
C ALA A 272 24.26 13.20 -18.73
N GLY A 273 24.42 12.51 -19.87
CA GLY A 273 24.07 13.08 -21.17
C GLY A 273 22.59 12.94 -21.53
N ALA A 274 21.92 11.92 -20.97
CA ALA A 274 20.47 11.76 -20.96
C ALA A 274 20.03 10.97 -19.73
N TYR A 275 18.77 11.09 -19.34
CA TYR A 275 18.19 10.35 -18.23
C TYR A 275 16.85 9.74 -18.62
N LEU A 276 16.70 8.43 -18.40
CA LEU A 276 15.42 7.75 -18.52
C LEU A 276 14.68 7.83 -17.19
N ALA A 277 13.39 8.16 -17.22
CA ALA A 277 12.50 8.12 -16.07
C ALA A 277 11.22 7.34 -16.42
N VAL A 278 11.03 6.19 -15.78
CA VAL A 278 9.77 5.43 -15.83
C VAL A 278 8.89 5.83 -14.67
N SER A 279 7.72 6.38 -14.96
CA SER A 279 6.79 6.90 -13.96
C SER A 279 5.62 5.95 -13.73
N ALA A 280 5.91 4.80 -13.13
CA ALA A 280 4.96 3.69 -12.97
C ALA A 280 3.75 4.09 -12.12
N ARG A 281 2.55 3.92 -12.68
CA ARG A 281 1.31 4.43 -12.10
C ARG A 281 0.11 3.53 -12.34
N THR A 282 -0.91 3.68 -11.49
CA THR A 282 -2.21 3.02 -11.68
C THR A 282 -2.95 3.57 -12.91
N PRO A 283 -3.76 2.75 -13.61
CA PRO A 283 -4.35 3.13 -14.91
C PRO A 283 -5.50 4.13 -14.83
N TYR A 284 -6.17 4.25 -13.68
CA TYR A 284 -7.37 5.11 -13.53
C TYR A 284 -7.09 6.39 -12.74
N ASN A 285 -6.35 6.29 -11.64
CA ASN A 285 -6.13 7.41 -10.72
C ASN A 285 -4.73 8.01 -10.84
N GLY A 286 -3.80 7.36 -11.54
CA GLY A 286 -2.44 7.88 -11.70
C GLY A 286 -1.59 7.82 -10.41
N TYR A 287 -2.03 7.10 -9.38
CA TYR A 287 -1.24 6.89 -8.17
C TYR A 287 0.08 6.20 -8.45
N THR A 288 1.11 6.59 -7.71
CA THR A 288 2.44 5.97 -7.75
C THR A 288 2.39 4.47 -7.43
N LEU A 289 3.20 3.69 -8.15
CA LEU A 289 3.44 2.27 -7.90
C LEU A 289 4.89 2.07 -7.43
N PRO A 290 5.17 2.24 -6.12
CA PRO A 290 6.54 2.23 -5.60
C PRO A 290 7.05 0.82 -5.29
N ALA A 291 8.33 0.73 -4.95
CA ALA A 291 9.02 -0.49 -4.53
C ALA A 291 8.94 -1.66 -5.54
N ALA A 292 8.75 -1.40 -6.84
CA ALA A 292 8.98 -2.39 -7.88
C ALA A 292 10.48 -2.55 -8.16
N GLY A 293 10.87 -3.65 -8.78
CA GLY A 293 12.20 -3.84 -9.34
C GLY A 293 12.10 -3.72 -10.85
N LEU A 294 12.73 -2.72 -11.45
CA LEU A 294 12.72 -2.52 -12.90
C LEU A 294 14.16 -2.46 -13.44
N GLU A 295 14.38 -3.03 -14.62
CA GLU A 295 15.59 -2.89 -15.43
C GLU A 295 15.25 -2.32 -16.80
N ALA A 296 16.22 -1.69 -17.44
CA ALA A 296 16.11 -1.26 -18.82
C ALA A 296 17.29 -1.75 -19.66
N THR A 297 16.99 -2.07 -20.91
CA THR A 297 17.96 -2.26 -21.99
C THR A 297 17.69 -1.21 -23.06
N VAL A 298 18.74 -0.52 -23.53
CA VAL A 298 18.67 0.41 -24.65
C VAL A 298 19.51 -0.16 -25.79
N GLU A 299 18.90 -0.37 -26.95
CA GLU A 299 19.56 -0.89 -28.14
C GLU A 299 19.63 0.16 -29.24
N ARG A 300 20.81 0.30 -29.85
CA ARG A 300 21.06 1.17 -31.01
C ARG A 300 21.52 0.32 -32.18
N GLY A 301 20.74 0.31 -33.26
CA GLY A 301 21.08 -0.49 -34.44
C GLY A 301 21.23 -2.00 -34.14
N GLY A 302 20.56 -2.51 -33.10
CA GLY A 302 20.63 -3.90 -32.65
C GLY A 302 21.79 -4.22 -31.71
N GLU A 303 22.54 -3.22 -31.23
CA GLU A 303 23.57 -3.39 -30.21
C GLU A 303 23.15 -2.71 -28.91
N ALA A 304 23.27 -3.41 -27.77
CA ALA A 304 22.97 -2.83 -26.47
C ALA A 304 23.98 -1.74 -26.10
N VAL A 305 23.50 -0.51 -25.92
CA VAL A 305 24.29 0.65 -25.47
C VAL A 305 24.11 0.93 -23.98
N PHE A 306 23.06 0.37 -23.36
CA PHE A 306 22.86 0.35 -21.92
C PHE A 306 22.12 -0.91 -21.50
N GLU A 307 22.53 -1.51 -20.39
CA GLU A 307 21.80 -2.58 -19.71
C GLU A 307 21.98 -2.40 -18.19
N GLY A 308 20.88 -2.27 -17.45
CA GLY A 308 20.99 -2.14 -16.01
C GLY A 308 19.70 -1.79 -15.27
N PRO A 309 19.77 -1.69 -13.93
CA PRO A 309 18.61 -1.37 -13.10
C PRO A 309 18.18 0.09 -13.28
N LEU A 310 16.86 0.28 -13.33
CA LEU A 310 16.25 1.59 -13.16
C LEU A 310 16.15 1.88 -11.65
N ARG A 311 16.95 2.84 -11.18
CA ARG A 311 17.04 3.14 -9.76
C ARG A 311 15.82 3.93 -9.29
N ARG A 312 15.16 3.42 -8.25
CA ARG A 312 14.11 4.14 -7.50
C ARG A 312 14.63 5.51 -7.05
N THR A 313 13.92 6.56 -7.42
CA THR A 313 14.31 7.95 -7.23
C THR A 313 13.10 8.78 -6.84
N LEU A 314 13.31 9.70 -5.89
CA LEU A 314 12.35 10.75 -5.54
C LEU A 314 12.92 12.10 -5.96
N ASP A 315 12.13 12.87 -6.69
CA ASP A 315 12.50 14.15 -7.27
C ASP A 315 11.33 15.14 -7.12
N PRO A 316 11.57 16.44 -6.88
CA PRO A 316 10.48 17.40 -6.71
C PRO A 316 9.63 17.61 -7.98
N ASP A 317 10.18 17.40 -9.18
CA ASP A 317 9.51 17.68 -10.45
C ASP A 317 9.07 16.40 -11.18
N LEU A 318 9.87 15.33 -11.10
CA LEU A 318 9.53 14.01 -11.65
C LEU A 318 8.75 13.12 -10.67
N ASP A 319 8.64 13.52 -9.40
CA ASP A 319 8.07 12.72 -8.31
C ASP A 319 8.76 11.35 -8.19
N TYR A 320 8.13 10.35 -7.57
CA TYR A 320 8.65 9.01 -7.46
C TYR A 320 8.70 8.33 -8.85
N HIS A 321 9.89 7.92 -9.26
CA HIS A 321 10.13 7.27 -10.54
C HIS A 321 11.29 6.27 -10.49
N TYR A 322 11.44 5.49 -11.55
CA TYR A 322 12.55 4.56 -11.75
C TYR A 322 13.44 5.10 -12.86
N GLY A 323 14.70 5.41 -12.59
CA GLY A 323 15.52 6.08 -13.60
C GLY A 323 16.98 5.68 -13.69
N ALA A 324 17.54 5.94 -14.86
CA ALA A 324 18.89 5.58 -15.24
C ALA A 324 19.57 6.74 -16.00
N ALA A 325 20.83 7.00 -15.64
CA ALA A 325 21.70 7.91 -16.35
C ALA A 325 22.30 7.19 -17.57
N LEU A 326 22.34 7.90 -18.70
CA LEU A 326 22.89 7.45 -19.97
C LEU A 326 23.91 8.47 -20.48
N ASP A 327 24.89 8.00 -21.24
CA ASP A 327 25.82 8.89 -21.95
C ASP A 327 25.12 9.65 -23.08
N SER A 328 24.15 9.02 -23.74
CA SER A 328 23.33 9.62 -24.78
C SER A 328 22.05 8.80 -25.00
N LEU A 329 21.03 9.42 -25.61
CA LEU A 329 19.83 8.75 -26.10
C LEU A 329 19.42 9.37 -27.44
N GLU A 330 19.43 8.56 -28.50
CA GLU A 330 19.25 8.98 -29.89
C GLU A 330 17.91 8.52 -30.45
N ALA A 331 17.41 9.24 -31.47
CA ALA A 331 16.19 8.85 -32.17
C ALA A 331 16.39 7.49 -32.88
N GLY A 332 15.44 6.59 -32.71
CA GLY A 332 15.50 5.21 -33.18
C GLY A 332 16.21 4.24 -32.23
N ASP A 333 16.65 4.69 -31.04
CA ASP A 333 17.04 3.78 -29.97
C ASP A 333 15.79 3.02 -29.47
N GLU A 334 15.90 1.72 -29.28
CA GLU A 334 14.84 0.87 -28.73
C GLU A 334 15.08 0.68 -27.23
N VAL A 335 14.12 1.09 -26.40
CA VAL A 335 14.19 0.94 -24.94
C VAL A 335 13.25 -0.19 -24.54
N THR A 336 13.75 -1.22 -23.88
CA THR A 336 12.93 -2.26 -23.25
C THR A 336 13.01 -2.12 -21.74
N VAL A 337 11.84 -1.98 -21.09
CA VAL A 337 11.72 -1.96 -19.63
C VAL A 337 11.21 -3.32 -19.16
N ARG A 338 11.96 -3.95 -18.27
CA ARG A 338 11.67 -5.28 -17.73
C ARG A 338 11.36 -5.21 -16.23
N PRO A 339 10.14 -5.58 -15.82
CA PRO A 339 9.83 -5.84 -14.42
C PRO A 339 10.57 -7.08 -13.89
N LEU A 340 11.23 -6.93 -12.75
CA LEU A 340 11.89 -8.01 -11.99
C LEU A 340 11.03 -8.47 -10.81
N THR A 341 10.40 -7.51 -10.14
CA THR A 341 9.44 -7.76 -9.06
C THR A 341 8.29 -6.77 -9.18
N PRO A 342 7.05 -7.18 -8.87
CA PRO A 342 5.91 -6.28 -8.83
C PRO A 342 6.10 -5.21 -7.74
N PRO A 343 5.30 -4.12 -7.75
CA PRO A 343 5.30 -3.11 -6.70
C PRO A 343 5.06 -3.76 -5.32
N GLN A 344 6.05 -3.67 -4.41
CA GLN A 344 6.04 -4.30 -3.08
C GLN A 344 5.22 -3.49 -2.05
N VAL A 345 3.98 -3.21 -2.41
CA VAL A 345 3.00 -2.51 -1.57
C VAL A 345 1.78 -3.40 -1.40
N SER A 346 1.15 -3.39 -0.23
CA SER A 346 -0.06 -4.19 0.00
C SER A 346 -1.23 -3.66 -0.82
N ARG A 347 -2.22 -4.50 -1.07
CA ARG A 347 -3.40 -4.17 -1.88
C ARG A 347 -4.65 -4.20 -1.02
N HIS A 348 -5.44 -3.14 -1.08
CA HIS A 348 -6.85 -3.22 -0.71
C HIS A 348 -7.68 -3.84 -1.84
N ARG A 349 -8.95 -4.15 -1.54
CA ARG A 349 -9.89 -4.70 -2.52
C ARG A 349 -10.00 -3.79 -3.75
N GLY A 350 -10.12 -4.39 -4.93
CA GLY A 350 -10.13 -3.71 -6.21
C GLY A 350 -8.73 -3.51 -6.83
N TYR A 351 -7.65 -3.74 -6.07
CA TYR A 351 -6.28 -3.81 -6.58
C TYR A 351 -5.59 -5.15 -6.28
N GLU A 352 -6.18 -6.04 -5.49
CA GLU A 352 -5.55 -7.30 -5.04
C GLU A 352 -5.25 -8.31 -6.17
N ARG A 353 -5.81 -8.06 -7.35
CA ARG A 353 -5.61 -8.85 -8.57
C ARG A 353 -4.66 -8.21 -9.57
N ALA A 354 -4.21 -6.98 -9.31
CA ALA A 354 -3.45 -6.18 -10.26
C ALA A 354 -1.99 -5.96 -9.85
N PHE A 355 -1.17 -5.68 -10.85
CA PHE A 355 0.25 -5.40 -10.77
C PHE A 355 1.03 -6.60 -10.22
N LEU A 356 0.72 -7.80 -10.71
CA LEU A 356 1.26 -9.07 -10.23
C LEU A 356 2.20 -9.71 -11.25
N GLU A 357 1.67 -10.00 -12.44
CA GLU A 357 2.37 -10.66 -13.54
C GLU A 357 2.69 -9.63 -14.62
N MET A 358 3.81 -8.94 -14.44
CA MET A 358 4.18 -7.80 -15.26
C MET A 358 5.19 -8.20 -16.35
N ASP A 359 4.76 -8.23 -17.61
CA ASP A 359 5.59 -8.53 -18.78
C ASP A 359 6.51 -7.36 -19.18
N PRO A 360 7.65 -7.61 -19.86
CA PRO A 360 8.47 -6.55 -20.44
C PRO A 360 7.72 -5.73 -21.50
N VAL A 361 8.02 -4.44 -21.57
CA VAL A 361 7.44 -3.50 -22.55
C VAL A 361 8.56 -2.76 -23.30
N SER A 362 8.29 -2.32 -24.53
CA SER A 362 9.28 -1.67 -25.39
C SER A 362 8.79 -0.34 -25.94
N TYR A 363 9.72 0.57 -26.18
CA TYR A 363 9.50 1.92 -26.68
C TYR A 363 10.54 2.24 -27.75
N THR A 364 10.18 3.09 -28.71
CA THR A 364 11.12 3.65 -29.69
C THR A 364 11.29 5.15 -29.41
N VAL A 365 12.54 5.61 -29.29
CA VAL A 365 12.89 7.02 -29.03
C VAL A 365 12.77 7.91 -30.26
#